data_AF-A0A920LED8-F1
#
_entry.id   AF-A0A920LED8-F1
#
_cell.length_a   1.000
_cell.length_b   1.000
_cell.length_c   1.000
_cell.angle_alpha   90.00
_cell.angle_beta   90.00
_cell.angle_gamma   90.00
#
_symmetry.space_group_name_H-M   'P 1'
#
loop_
_entity.id
_entity.type
_entity.pdbx_description
1 polymer ?
#
loop_
_entity_poly.entity_id
_entity_poly.type
_entity_poly.pdbx_seq_one_letter_code
_entity_poly.pdbx_strand_id
1 'polypeptide(L)'
;MEKVLPFSAALTALAFCSYMQTAQITQLIFQTSCYGGLLLGAMLPFVFSALSMKAVGKAAMSMIEEVRRQFTDLPKLKAALEIMRKYDSDLSKASKEDLKVFNDADGVAEYSKCVEISTQAALREMVLPGLMAISVPVIIGFAGGAEMLGGLLAGVTSCGVLMAIFQSNAGGAWDNAKKMIEEDGRKGSEAHKAAVVGDTVGDPFKDTSGPSLNILLKLIAVVALVIAPLLVG
;
A
#
# COMPACT_ATOMS: atom_id res chain seq x y z
N MET A 1 -10.81 3.24 -9.81
CA MET A 1 -10.27 3.76 -8.54
C MET A 1 -10.45 5.28 -8.42
N GLU A 2 -10.25 6.03 -9.52
CA GLU A 2 -10.37 7.50 -9.60
C GLU A 2 -11.71 8.09 -9.12
N LYS A 3 -12.82 7.33 -9.20
CA LYS A 3 -14.14 7.76 -8.69
C LYS A 3 -14.36 7.51 -7.18
N VAL A 4 -13.56 6.67 -6.53
CA VAL A 4 -13.76 6.26 -5.12
C VAL A 4 -13.08 7.22 -4.14
N LEU A 5 -11.99 7.84 -4.58
CA LEU A 5 -11.12 8.68 -3.77
C LEU A 5 -11.72 10.06 -3.41
N PRO A 6 -12.29 10.85 -4.36
CA PRO A 6 -12.99 12.09 -4.02
C PRO A 6 -14.21 11.84 -3.12
N PHE A 7 -14.85 10.67 -3.27
CA PHE A 7 -15.96 10.25 -2.41
C PHE A 7 -15.52 9.95 -0.98
N SER A 8 -14.33 9.36 -0.81
CA SER A 8 -13.71 9.10 0.50
C SER A 8 -13.36 10.40 1.23
N ALA A 9 -12.77 11.37 0.53
CA ALA A 9 -12.46 12.69 1.06
C ALA A 9 -13.73 13.43 1.52
N ALA A 10 -14.80 13.39 0.71
CA ALA A 10 -16.09 13.97 1.06
C ALA A 10 -16.70 13.34 2.32
N LEU A 11 -16.69 12.00 2.43
CA LEU A 11 -17.19 11.30 3.63
C LEU A 11 -16.37 11.63 4.88
N THR A 12 -15.06 11.76 4.75
CA THR A 12 -14.17 12.11 5.88
C THR A 12 -14.42 13.55 6.32
N ALA A 13 -14.62 14.48 5.37
CA ALA A 13 -15.00 15.86 5.67
C ALA A 13 -16.37 15.94 6.37
N LEU A 14 -17.35 15.14 5.94
CA LEU A 14 -18.64 15.05 6.62
C LEU A 14 -18.50 14.53 8.05
N ALA A 15 -17.71 13.46 8.25
CA ALA A 15 -17.45 12.91 9.58
C ALA A 15 -16.75 13.93 10.49
N PHE A 16 -15.82 14.73 9.95
CA PHE A 16 -15.21 15.84 10.67
C PHE A 16 -16.22 16.91 11.08
N CYS A 17 -17.12 17.33 10.19
CA CYS A 17 -18.19 18.27 10.53
C CYS A 17 -19.11 17.70 11.62
N SER A 18 -19.49 16.42 11.53
CA SER A 18 -20.28 15.75 12.56
C SER A 18 -19.56 15.71 13.90
N TYR A 19 -18.26 15.39 13.89
CA TYR A 19 -17.43 15.41 15.10
C TYR A 19 -17.44 16.79 15.77
N MET A 20 -17.24 17.86 15.00
CA MET A 20 -17.24 19.24 15.52
C MET A 20 -18.57 19.59 16.20
N GLN A 21 -19.69 19.18 15.59
CA GLN A 21 -21.02 19.41 16.14
C GLN A 21 -21.26 18.62 17.44
N THR A 22 -20.89 17.34 17.46
CA THR A 22 -21.01 16.49 18.67
C THR A 22 -20.09 16.96 19.79
N ALA A 23 -18.89 17.40 19.44
CA ALA A 23 -17.88 17.90 20.37
C ALA A 23 -18.17 19.33 20.88
N GLN A 24 -19.24 19.98 20.39
CA GLN A 24 -19.60 21.38 20.69
C GLN A 24 -18.48 22.39 20.39
N ILE A 25 -17.59 22.08 19.45
CA ILE A 25 -16.46 22.95 19.10
C ILE A 25 -16.93 23.98 18.07
N THR A 26 -16.87 25.26 18.44
CA THR A 26 -17.26 26.38 17.56
C THR A 26 -16.12 26.92 16.72
N GLN A 27 -14.88 26.86 17.20
CA GLN A 27 -13.69 27.36 16.48
C GLN A 27 -12.46 26.48 16.79
N LEU A 28 -11.82 25.93 15.75
CA LEU A 28 -10.66 25.05 15.90
C LEU A 28 -9.32 25.81 15.93
N ILE A 29 -9.24 26.93 15.20
CA ILE A 29 -7.94 27.47 14.73
C ILE A 29 -7.21 28.29 15.81
N PHE A 30 -7.90 28.77 16.85
CA PHE A 30 -7.29 29.69 17.83
C PHE A 30 -6.72 29.01 19.09
N GLN A 31 -6.81 27.67 19.19
CA GLN A 31 -6.34 26.93 20.36
C GLN A 31 -4.96 26.30 20.11
N THR A 32 -4.03 26.45 21.05
CA THR A 32 -2.66 25.90 20.92
C THR A 32 -2.66 24.36 20.84
N SER A 33 -3.57 23.71 21.57
CA SER A 33 -3.76 22.25 21.54
C SER A 33 -4.16 21.73 20.15
N CYS A 34 -4.96 22.50 19.40
CA CYS A 34 -5.38 22.14 18.04
C CYS A 34 -4.20 22.06 17.06
N TYR A 35 -3.24 22.98 17.15
CA TYR A 35 -2.05 22.95 16.29
C TYR A 35 -1.19 21.72 16.55
N GLY A 36 -1.03 21.32 17.82
CA GLY A 36 -0.36 20.08 18.19
C GLY A 36 -1.05 18.85 17.59
N GLY A 37 -2.38 18.79 17.72
CA GLY A 37 -3.19 17.77 17.08
C GLY A 37 -3.03 17.73 15.56
N LEU A 38 -3.08 18.89 14.91
CA LEU A 38 -2.98 19.04 13.46
C LEU A 38 -1.65 18.54 12.91
N LEU A 39 -0.53 18.90 13.53
CA LEU A 39 0.79 18.44 13.11
C LEU A 39 0.95 16.92 13.31
N LEU A 40 0.50 16.39 14.45
CA LEU A 40 0.50 14.95 14.68
C LEU A 40 -0.37 14.22 13.65
N GLY A 41 -1.56 14.76 13.37
CA GLY A 41 -2.46 14.21 12.37
C GLY A 41 -1.87 14.22 10.96
N ALA A 42 -1.22 15.31 10.56
CA ALA A 42 -0.54 15.44 9.28
C ALA A 42 0.56 14.39 9.08
N MET A 43 1.24 13.97 10.16
CA MET A 43 2.27 12.95 10.11
C MET A 43 1.74 11.52 9.98
N LEU A 44 0.54 11.22 10.50
CA LEU A 44 0.02 9.85 10.54
C LEU A 44 -0.08 9.15 9.17
N PRO A 45 -0.55 9.81 8.09
CA PRO A 45 -0.52 9.22 6.76
C PRO A 45 0.88 8.80 6.31
N PHE A 46 1.91 9.59 6.61
CA PHE A 46 3.29 9.26 6.26
C PHE A 46 3.80 8.06 7.06
N VAL A 47 3.52 8.03 8.37
CA VAL A 47 3.90 6.91 9.24
C VAL A 47 3.20 5.63 8.79
N PHE A 48 1.89 5.70 8.53
CA PHE A 48 1.12 4.56 8.02
C PHE A 48 1.71 4.03 6.72
N SER A 49 1.93 4.91 5.74
CA SER A 49 2.52 4.55 4.45
C SER A 49 3.90 3.93 4.62
N ALA A 50 4.76 4.50 5.47
CA ALA A 50 6.10 3.97 5.72
C ALA A 50 6.05 2.55 6.31
N LEU A 51 5.14 2.30 7.27
CA LEU A 51 4.94 0.97 7.85
C LEU A 51 4.45 -0.03 6.80
N SER A 52 3.45 0.33 6.00
CA SER A 52 2.92 -0.56 4.96
C SER A 52 3.96 -0.85 3.86
N MET A 53 4.71 0.16 3.41
CA MET A 53 5.73 -0.03 2.38
C MET A 53 6.90 -0.89 2.89
N LYS A 54 7.32 -0.68 4.15
CA LYS A 54 8.34 -1.51 4.79
C LYS A 54 7.89 -2.97 4.92
N ALA A 55 6.63 -3.20 5.26
CA ALA A 55 6.05 -4.53 5.35
C ALA A 55 6.08 -5.25 3.99
N VAL A 56 5.60 -4.58 2.93
CA VAL A 56 5.63 -5.14 1.57
C VAL A 56 7.06 -5.41 1.12
N GLY A 57 8.00 -4.49 1.38
CA GLY A 57 9.40 -4.68 1.02
C GLY A 57 10.03 -5.92 1.66
N LYS A 58 9.78 -6.18 2.95
CA LYS A 58 10.26 -7.40 3.62
C LYS A 58 9.64 -8.67 3.04
N ALA A 59 8.33 -8.65 2.79
CA ALA A 59 7.62 -9.79 2.21
C ALA A 59 8.12 -10.08 0.79
N ALA A 60 8.33 -9.04 -0.01
CA ALA A 60 8.87 -9.13 -1.36
C ALA A 60 10.29 -9.68 -1.37
N MET A 61 11.16 -9.25 -0.45
CA MET A 61 12.51 -9.81 -0.33
C MET A 61 12.49 -11.30 0.01
N SER A 62 11.65 -11.71 0.97
CA SER A 62 11.49 -13.13 1.33
C SER A 62 10.95 -13.95 0.15
N MET A 63 10.02 -13.38 -0.63
CA MET A 63 9.50 -13.98 -1.86
C MET A 63 10.59 -14.14 -2.93
N ILE A 64 11.42 -13.11 -3.12
CA ILE A 64 12.54 -13.14 -4.09
C ILE A 64 13.55 -14.22 -3.71
N GLU A 65 13.91 -14.32 -2.42
CA GLU A 65 14.83 -15.34 -1.92
C GLU A 65 14.28 -16.75 -2.16
N GLU A 66 12.98 -16.97 -1.89
CA GLU A 66 12.34 -18.26 -2.13
C GLU A 66 12.26 -18.61 -3.62
N VAL A 67 11.89 -17.66 -4.48
CA VAL A 67 11.87 -17.89 -5.93
C VAL A 67 13.29 -18.18 -6.46
N ARG A 68 14.30 -17.44 -6.00
CA ARG A 68 15.71 -17.70 -6.36
C ARG A 68 16.16 -19.08 -5.91
N ARG A 69 15.77 -19.50 -4.71
CA ARG A 69 16.02 -20.85 -4.19
C ARG A 69 15.39 -21.90 -5.10
N GLN A 70 14.11 -21.76 -5.47
CA GLN A 70 13.43 -22.71 -6.37
C GLN A 70 14.14 -22.84 -7.73
N PHE A 71 14.58 -21.73 -8.34
CA PHE A 71 15.33 -21.76 -9.60
C PHE A 71 16.77 -22.29 -9.47
N THR A 72 17.33 -22.34 -8.26
CA THR A 72 18.69 -22.84 -8.01
C THR A 72 18.69 -24.32 -7.63
N ASP A 73 17.78 -24.71 -6.73
CA ASP A 73 17.72 -26.04 -6.11
C ASP A 73 16.96 -27.05 -6.96
N LEU A 74 15.92 -26.62 -7.69
CA LEU A 74 15.07 -27.52 -8.47
C LEU A 74 15.64 -27.67 -9.89
N PRO A 75 16.22 -28.84 -10.25
CA PRO A 75 16.96 -28.99 -11.50
C PRO A 75 16.10 -28.76 -12.75
N LYS A 76 14.83 -29.15 -12.67
CA LYS A 76 13.86 -28.98 -13.77
C LYS A 76 13.55 -27.50 -14.04
N LEU A 77 13.36 -26.68 -12.99
CA LEU A 77 13.14 -25.24 -13.14
C LEU A 77 14.39 -24.53 -13.65
N LYS A 78 15.57 -24.94 -13.18
CA LYS A 78 16.85 -24.43 -13.68
C LYS A 78 17.04 -24.72 -15.17
N ALA A 79 16.77 -25.96 -15.59
CA ALA A 79 16.84 -26.37 -16.99
C ALA A 79 15.84 -25.59 -17.86
N ALA A 80 14.61 -25.41 -17.39
CA ALA A 80 13.62 -24.58 -18.07
C ALA A 80 14.08 -23.12 -18.20
N LEU A 81 14.71 -22.55 -17.16
CA LEU A 81 15.25 -21.18 -17.20
C LEU A 81 16.39 -21.03 -18.22
N GLU A 82 17.27 -22.03 -18.34
CA GLU A 82 18.35 -22.03 -19.34
C GLU A 82 17.78 -22.05 -20.77
N ILE A 83 16.70 -22.80 -21.00
CA ILE A 83 16.00 -22.83 -22.29
C ILE A 83 15.32 -21.50 -22.59
N MET A 84 14.65 -20.89 -21.61
CA MET A 84 14.07 -19.56 -21.78
C MET A 84 15.13 -18.51 -22.15
N ARG A 85 16.32 -18.59 -21.55
CA ARG A 85 17.44 -17.69 -21.89
C ARG A 85 18.00 -17.95 -23.29
N LYS A 86 18.10 -19.21 -23.69
CA LYS A 86 18.59 -19.62 -25.03
C LYS A 86 17.75 -19.02 -26.16
N TYR A 87 16.44 -18.90 -25.95
CA TYR A 87 15.49 -18.40 -26.95
C TYR A 87 14.96 -16.99 -26.66
N ASP A 88 15.57 -16.26 -25.73
CA ASP A 88 15.11 -14.91 -25.31
C ASP A 88 13.60 -14.86 -25.01
N SER A 89 13.10 -15.87 -24.30
CA SER A 89 11.68 -16.08 -23.96
C SER A 89 10.73 -16.35 -25.15
N ASP A 90 11.24 -16.41 -26.39
CA ASP A 90 10.46 -16.76 -27.58
C ASP A 90 10.48 -18.27 -27.86
N LEU A 91 9.63 -19.00 -27.14
CA LEU A 91 9.52 -20.46 -27.24
C LEU A 91 8.94 -20.96 -28.59
N SER A 92 8.44 -20.06 -29.45
CA SER A 92 7.98 -20.44 -30.79
C SER A 92 9.12 -20.96 -31.68
N LYS A 93 10.35 -20.57 -31.37
CA LYS A 93 11.58 -20.96 -32.05
C LYS A 93 12.29 -22.16 -31.41
N ALA A 94 11.73 -22.71 -30.32
CA ALA A 94 12.34 -23.81 -29.58
C ALA A 94 12.26 -25.13 -30.36
N SER A 95 13.29 -25.98 -30.23
CA SER A 95 13.23 -27.34 -30.76
C SER A 95 12.21 -28.17 -29.98
N LYS A 96 11.74 -29.29 -30.56
CA LYS A 96 10.79 -30.18 -29.89
C LYS A 96 11.37 -30.78 -28.61
N GLU A 97 12.69 -31.00 -28.59
CA GLU A 97 13.45 -31.51 -27.45
C GLU A 97 13.52 -30.48 -26.32
N ASP A 98 13.82 -29.22 -26.65
CA ASP A 98 13.89 -28.14 -25.66
C ASP A 98 12.49 -27.79 -25.10
N LEU A 99 11.46 -27.86 -25.95
CA LEU A 99 10.08 -27.67 -25.52
C LEU A 99 9.65 -28.75 -24.52
N LYS A 100 10.12 -29.99 -24.69
CA LYS A 100 9.83 -31.09 -23.76
C LYS A 100 10.46 -30.82 -22.39
N VAL A 101 11.73 -30.41 -22.35
CA VAL A 101 12.41 -30.06 -21.10
C VAL A 101 11.75 -28.88 -20.39
N PHE A 102 11.27 -27.88 -21.15
CA PHE A 102 10.49 -26.77 -20.60
C PHE A 102 9.17 -27.25 -19.98
N ASN A 103 8.41 -28.08 -20.70
CA ASN A 103 7.13 -28.61 -20.21
C ASN A 103 7.30 -29.56 -19.02
N ASP A 104 8.40 -30.30 -18.94
CA ASP A 104 8.70 -31.20 -17.81
C ASP A 104 8.91 -30.47 -16.48
N ALA A 105 9.12 -29.14 -16.52
CA ALA A 105 9.22 -28.27 -15.36
C ALA A 105 7.86 -27.75 -14.86
N ASP A 106 6.79 -27.95 -15.63
CA ASP A 106 5.44 -27.57 -15.22
C ASP A 106 5.01 -28.35 -13.96
N GLY A 107 4.33 -27.66 -13.05
CA GLY A 107 3.91 -28.21 -11.75
C GLY A 107 5.03 -28.52 -10.75
N VAL A 108 6.30 -28.27 -11.08
CA VAL A 108 7.44 -28.48 -10.16
C VAL A 108 7.61 -27.33 -9.17
N ALA A 109 7.13 -26.14 -9.52
CA ALA A 109 7.21 -24.96 -8.67
C ALA A 109 6.41 -25.13 -7.37
N GLU A 110 7.03 -24.76 -6.25
CA GLU A 110 6.45 -24.90 -4.92
C GLU A 110 5.61 -23.66 -4.58
N TYR A 111 4.46 -23.51 -5.24
CA TYR A 111 3.58 -22.34 -5.06
C TYR A 111 3.11 -22.15 -3.62
N SER A 112 2.88 -23.24 -2.88
CA SER A 112 2.42 -23.19 -1.48
C SER A 112 3.38 -22.41 -0.57
N LYS A 113 4.71 -22.49 -0.81
CA LYS A 113 5.70 -21.74 -0.02
C LYS A 113 5.57 -20.24 -0.24
N CYS A 114 5.42 -19.81 -1.50
CA CYS A 114 5.18 -18.41 -1.84
C CYS A 114 3.86 -17.88 -1.22
N VAL A 115 2.81 -18.69 -1.27
CA VAL A 115 1.53 -18.36 -0.62
C VAL A 115 1.69 -18.23 0.89
N GLU A 116 2.42 -19.13 1.54
CA GLU A 116 2.66 -19.07 2.97
C GLU A 116 3.45 -17.82 3.40
N ILE A 117 4.53 -17.47 2.68
CA ILE A 117 5.33 -16.27 2.94
C ILE A 117 4.47 -15.01 2.89
N SER A 118 3.71 -14.84 1.81
CA SER A 118 2.84 -13.67 1.64
C SER A 118 1.73 -13.62 2.69
N THR A 119 1.12 -14.77 3.01
CA THR A 119 0.05 -14.87 4.01
C THR A 119 0.54 -14.52 5.42
N GLN A 120 1.63 -15.14 5.86
CA GLN A 120 2.18 -14.88 7.20
C GLN A 120 2.66 -13.44 7.36
N ALA A 121 3.33 -12.90 6.33
CA ALA A 121 3.78 -11.51 6.35
C ALA A 121 2.60 -10.54 6.41
N ALA A 122 1.57 -10.74 5.59
CA ALA A 122 0.37 -9.91 5.61
C ALA A 122 -0.32 -9.92 6.97
N LEU A 123 -0.55 -11.11 7.56
CA LEU A 123 -1.19 -11.26 8.87
C LEU A 123 -0.41 -10.58 10.00
N ARG A 124 0.92 -10.69 9.98
CA ARG A 124 1.76 -10.11 11.03
C ARG A 124 1.89 -8.60 10.90
N GLU A 125 2.14 -8.10 9.69
CA GLU A 125 2.48 -6.70 9.47
C GLU A 125 1.24 -5.79 9.41
N MET A 126 0.03 -6.32 9.18
CA MET A 126 -1.22 -5.52 9.20
C MET A 126 -1.65 -5.08 10.61
N VAL A 127 -1.18 -5.76 11.66
CA VAL A 127 -1.59 -5.51 13.05
C VAL A 127 -1.20 -4.11 13.49
N LEU A 128 0.04 -3.68 13.20
CA LEU A 128 0.56 -2.42 13.69
C LEU A 128 -0.14 -1.19 13.07
N PRO A 129 -0.28 -1.07 11.73
CA PRO A 129 -1.03 0.04 11.12
C PRO A 129 -2.50 0.05 11.55
N GLY A 130 -3.13 -1.12 11.71
CA GLY A 130 -4.51 -1.23 12.18
C GLY A 130 -4.69 -0.77 13.62
N LEU A 131 -3.79 -1.19 14.52
CA LEU A 131 -3.83 -0.78 15.93
C LEU A 131 -3.61 0.73 16.06
N MET A 132 -2.66 1.29 15.32
CA MET A 132 -2.38 2.73 15.31
C MET A 132 -3.62 3.55 14.91
N ALA A 133 -4.37 3.09 13.91
CA ALA A 133 -5.57 3.77 13.43
C ALA A 133 -6.67 3.87 14.50
N ILE A 134 -6.73 2.92 15.43
CA ILE A 134 -7.72 2.87 16.52
C ILE A 134 -7.19 3.58 17.76
N SER A 135 -5.94 3.31 18.15
CA SER A 135 -5.39 3.77 19.43
C SER A 135 -5.07 5.27 19.43
N VAL A 136 -4.57 5.81 18.32
CA VAL A 136 -4.17 7.22 18.26
C VAL A 136 -5.32 8.19 18.53
N PRO A 137 -6.49 8.12 17.86
CA PRO A 137 -7.59 9.04 18.18
C PRO A 137 -8.09 8.89 19.62
N VAL A 138 -8.07 7.68 20.19
CA VAL A 138 -8.44 7.44 21.60
C VAL A 138 -7.46 8.13 22.54
N ILE A 139 -6.15 7.91 22.35
CA ILE A 139 -5.10 8.50 23.20
C ILE A 139 -5.15 10.03 23.11
N ILE A 140 -5.22 10.57 21.89
CA ILE A 140 -5.22 12.03 21.69
C ILE A 140 -6.52 12.66 22.20
N GLY A 141 -7.67 11.99 22.05
CA GLY A 141 -8.94 12.45 22.60
C GLY A 141 -8.92 12.56 24.13
N PHE A 142 -8.50 11.50 24.83
CA PHE A 142 -8.51 11.50 26.30
C PHE A 142 -7.35 12.27 26.94
N ALA A 143 -6.19 12.38 26.27
CA ALA A 143 -5.04 13.12 26.80
C ALA A 143 -5.04 14.60 26.41
N GLY A 144 -5.53 14.92 25.21
CA GLY A 144 -5.47 16.25 24.61
C GLY A 144 -6.82 16.98 24.50
N GLY A 145 -7.93 16.28 24.81
CA GLY A 145 -9.28 16.83 24.72
C GLY A 145 -9.86 16.80 23.31
N ALA A 146 -11.12 17.25 23.23
CA ALA A 146 -11.88 17.25 21.99
C ALA A 146 -11.27 18.16 20.91
N GLU A 147 -10.67 19.28 21.32
CA GLU A 147 -10.03 20.26 20.44
C GLU A 147 -8.77 19.70 19.77
N MET A 148 -7.88 19.06 20.53
CA MET A 148 -6.67 18.45 19.99
C MET A 148 -7.00 17.31 19.02
N LEU A 149 -8.00 16.48 19.36
CA LEU A 149 -8.49 15.44 18.47
C LEU A 149 -9.12 16.02 17.18
N GLY A 150 -9.85 17.13 17.28
CA GLY A 150 -10.34 17.86 16.11
C GLY A 150 -9.18 18.37 15.22
N GLY A 151 -8.12 18.90 15.84
CA GLY A 151 -6.87 19.24 15.13
C GLY A 151 -6.30 18.04 14.38
N LEU A 152 -6.21 16.90 15.05
CA LEU A 152 -5.73 15.65 14.47
C LEU A 152 -6.55 15.21 13.25
N LEU A 153 -7.88 15.26 13.33
CA LEU A 153 -8.75 14.93 12.19
C LEU A 153 -8.51 15.86 11.00
N ALA A 154 -8.32 17.16 11.23
CA ALA A 154 -8.03 18.13 10.17
C ALA A 154 -6.67 17.85 9.49
N GLY A 155 -5.63 17.55 10.28
CA GLY A 155 -4.30 17.19 9.78
C GLY A 155 -4.29 15.87 9.00
N VAL A 156 -4.90 14.82 9.58
CA VAL A 156 -5.03 13.50 8.95
C VAL A 156 -5.73 13.61 7.61
N THR A 157 -6.85 14.34 7.54
CA THR A 157 -7.64 14.49 6.32
C THR A 157 -6.88 15.25 5.24
N SER A 158 -6.32 16.41 5.58
CA SER A 158 -5.64 17.27 4.60
C SER A 158 -4.41 16.59 3.98
N CYS A 159 -3.53 15.98 4.80
CA CYS A 159 -2.36 15.28 4.29
C CYS A 159 -2.69 13.91 3.70
N GLY A 160 -3.61 13.17 4.31
CA GLY A 160 -3.90 11.78 3.93
C GLY A 160 -4.57 11.68 2.57
N VAL A 161 -5.48 12.60 2.24
CA VAL A 161 -6.12 12.64 0.91
C VAL A 161 -5.09 12.92 -0.19
N LEU A 162 -4.23 13.92 0.02
CA LEU A 162 -3.17 14.26 -0.95
C LEU A 162 -2.19 13.10 -1.14
N MET A 163 -1.78 12.45 -0.05
CA MET A 163 -0.89 11.29 -0.10
C MET A 163 -1.54 10.11 -0.83
N ALA A 164 -2.81 9.81 -0.56
CA ALA A 164 -3.53 8.71 -1.21
C ALA A 164 -3.66 8.94 -2.73
N ILE A 165 -3.95 10.17 -3.16
CA ILE A 165 -3.99 10.56 -4.58
C ILE A 165 -2.61 10.38 -5.21
N PHE A 166 -1.58 10.95 -4.57
CA PHE A 166 -0.22 10.90 -5.07
C PHE A 166 0.25 9.47 -5.28
N GLN A 167 0.10 8.60 -4.27
CA GLN A 167 0.59 7.22 -4.34
C GLN A 167 -0.17 6.40 -5.39
N SER A 168 -1.49 6.52 -5.44
CA SER A 168 -2.32 5.79 -6.41
C SER A 168 -2.00 6.21 -7.85
N ASN A 169 -1.84 7.52 -8.09
CA ASN A 169 -1.57 8.04 -9.43
C ASN A 169 -0.13 7.78 -9.87
N ALA A 170 0.86 7.93 -8.98
CA ALA A 170 2.25 7.65 -9.28
C ALA A 170 2.47 6.18 -9.64
N GLY A 171 1.94 5.26 -8.83
CA GLY A 171 2.04 3.83 -9.12
C GLY A 171 1.30 3.42 -10.39
N GLY A 172 0.11 3.98 -10.63
CA GLY A 172 -0.63 3.76 -11.89
C GLY A 172 0.10 4.31 -13.12
N ALA A 173 0.77 5.45 -13.00
CA ALA A 173 1.56 6.02 -14.08
C ALA A 173 2.76 5.15 -14.45
N TRP A 174 3.48 4.59 -13.46
CA TRP A 174 4.58 3.66 -13.71
C TRP A 174 4.13 2.36 -14.38
N ASP A 175 3.01 1.76 -13.95
CA ASP A 175 2.45 0.56 -14.59
C ASP A 175 2.04 0.84 -16.05
N ASN A 176 1.37 1.97 -16.29
CA ASN A 176 0.96 2.36 -17.64
C ASN A 176 2.16 2.66 -18.55
N ALA A 177 3.22 3.29 -18.01
CA ALA A 177 4.45 3.52 -18.76
C ALA A 177 5.14 2.20 -19.16
N LYS A 178 5.18 1.22 -18.24
CA LYS A 178 5.68 -0.14 -18.55
C LYS A 178 4.83 -0.78 -19.65
N LYS A 179 3.50 -0.79 -19.52
CA LYS A 179 2.58 -1.37 -20.51
C LYS A 179 2.73 -0.74 -21.90
N MET A 180 2.90 0.57 -21.98
CA MET A 180 3.13 1.27 -23.25
C MET A 180 4.40 0.78 -23.97
N ILE A 181 5.51 0.61 -23.24
CA ILE A 181 6.76 0.08 -23.81
C ILE A 181 6.60 -1.38 -24.27
N GLU A 182 5.79 -2.16 -23.55
CA GLU A 182 5.48 -3.55 -23.90
C GLU A 182 4.63 -3.66 -25.17
N GLU A 183 3.64 -2.78 -25.34
CA GLU A 183 2.77 -2.71 -26.52
C GLU A 183 3.53 -2.24 -27.76
N ASP A 184 4.52 -1.36 -27.60
CA ASP A 184 5.43 -0.92 -28.67
C ASP A 184 6.42 -2.02 -29.12
N GLY A 185 6.35 -3.23 -28.54
CA GLY A 185 7.23 -4.35 -28.89
C GLY A 185 8.67 -4.20 -28.40
N ARG A 186 8.93 -3.27 -27.47
CA ARG A 186 10.27 -2.97 -26.94
C ARG A 186 10.61 -3.74 -25.67
N LYS A 187 10.00 -4.92 -25.48
CA LYS A 187 10.29 -5.81 -24.34
C LYS A 187 11.77 -6.20 -24.31
N GLY A 188 12.35 -6.23 -23.11
CA GLY A 188 13.76 -6.57 -22.90
C GLY A 188 14.75 -5.41 -23.12
N SER A 189 14.31 -4.29 -23.70
CA SER A 189 15.13 -3.08 -23.82
C SER A 189 15.50 -2.50 -22.46
N GLU A 190 16.57 -1.71 -22.38
CA GLU A 190 16.95 -1.02 -21.15
C GLU A 190 15.83 -0.08 -20.64
N ALA A 191 15.08 0.53 -21.55
CA ALA A 191 13.90 1.32 -21.22
C ALA A 191 12.79 0.46 -20.57
N HIS A 192 12.55 -0.76 -21.09
CA HIS A 192 11.58 -1.68 -20.50
C HIS A 192 12.01 -2.13 -19.10
N LYS A 193 13.29 -2.50 -18.91
CA LYS A 193 13.82 -2.86 -17.58
C LYS A 193 13.69 -1.72 -16.58
N ALA A 194 14.00 -0.48 -16.99
CA ALA A 194 13.83 0.69 -16.13
C ALA A 194 12.36 0.93 -15.76
N ALA A 195 11.44 0.75 -16.70
CA ALA A 195 10.01 0.87 -16.44
C ALA A 195 9.47 -0.25 -15.52
N VAL A 196 9.98 -1.48 -15.66
CA VAL A 196 9.68 -2.58 -14.73
C VAL A 196 10.15 -2.24 -13.31
N VAL A 197 11.35 -1.67 -13.15
CA VAL A 197 11.82 -1.21 -11.83
C VAL A 197 10.87 -0.13 -11.27
N GLY A 198 10.47 0.86 -12.08
CA GLY A 198 9.52 1.89 -11.68
C GLY A 198 8.17 1.30 -11.23
N ASP A 199 7.64 0.32 -11.96
CA ASP A 199 6.39 -0.35 -11.60
C ASP A 199 6.52 -1.14 -10.28
N THR A 200 7.62 -1.88 -10.09
CA THR A 200 7.85 -2.60 -8.81
C THR A 200 7.98 -1.66 -7.60
N VAL A 201 8.46 -0.43 -7.80
CA VAL A 201 8.44 0.63 -6.76
C VAL A 201 7.03 1.19 -6.55
N GLY A 202 6.24 1.25 -7.63
CA GLY A 202 4.85 1.71 -7.65
C GLY A 202 3.81 0.72 -7.11
N ASP A 203 4.10 -0.57 -7.08
CA ASP A 203 3.17 -1.61 -6.61
C ASP A 203 2.76 -1.40 -5.14
N PRO A 204 3.68 -1.21 -4.17
CA PRO A 204 3.29 -0.89 -2.80
C PRO A 204 2.49 0.42 -2.70
N PHE A 205 2.74 1.39 -3.59
CA PHE A 205 2.06 2.69 -3.59
C PHE A 205 0.60 2.55 -4.02
N LYS A 206 0.33 1.90 -5.15
CA LYS A 206 -1.01 1.83 -5.75
C LYS A 206 -1.87 0.70 -5.21
N ASP A 207 -1.27 -0.39 -4.71
CA ASP A 207 -2.01 -1.59 -4.30
C ASP A 207 -2.01 -1.83 -2.79
N THR A 208 -1.14 -1.16 -2.03
CA THR A 208 -1.09 -1.30 -0.57
C THR A 208 -1.36 0.01 0.15
N SER A 209 -0.42 0.97 0.13
CA SER A 209 -0.50 2.16 0.98
C SER A 209 -1.57 3.14 0.52
N GLY A 210 -1.60 3.48 -0.78
CA GLY A 210 -2.51 4.47 -1.36
C GLY A 210 -3.99 4.15 -1.11
N PRO A 211 -4.48 2.96 -1.46
CA PRO A 211 -5.85 2.56 -1.16
C PRO A 211 -6.13 2.49 0.34
N SER A 212 -5.19 1.96 1.14
CA SER A 212 -5.36 1.77 2.59
C SER A 212 -5.44 3.07 3.38
N LEU A 213 -4.80 4.15 2.90
CA LEU A 213 -4.93 5.48 3.50
C LEU A 213 -6.39 5.94 3.56
N ASN A 214 -7.23 5.58 2.60
CA ASN A 214 -8.66 5.92 2.66
C ASN A 214 -9.39 5.24 3.81
N ILE A 215 -9.01 4.01 4.10
CA ILE A 215 -9.58 3.25 5.21
C ILE A 215 -9.08 3.85 6.52
N LEU A 216 -7.79 4.18 6.61
CA LEU A 216 -7.20 4.87 7.77
C LEU A 216 -7.97 6.16 8.09
N LEU A 217 -8.17 7.03 7.10
CA LEU A 217 -8.89 8.31 7.25
C LEU A 217 -10.29 8.10 7.85
N LYS A 218 -11.06 7.16 7.27
CA LYS A 218 -12.42 6.87 7.71
C LYS A 218 -12.46 6.24 9.10
N LEU A 219 -11.55 5.31 9.39
CA LEU A 219 -11.50 4.64 10.68
C LEU A 219 -11.19 5.63 11.80
N ILE A 220 -10.18 6.49 11.61
CA ILE A 220 -9.82 7.53 12.59
C ILE A 220 -11.01 8.47 12.82
N ALA A 221 -11.68 8.92 11.74
CA ALA A 221 -12.84 9.80 11.84
C ALA A 221 -14.03 9.14 12.56
N VAL A 222 -14.34 7.87 12.27
CA VAL A 222 -15.41 7.13 12.93
C VAL A 222 -15.11 6.90 14.41
N VAL A 223 -13.88 6.50 14.75
CA VAL A 223 -13.48 6.31 16.15
C VAL A 223 -13.58 7.63 16.91
N ALA A 224 -13.08 8.73 16.34
CA ALA A 224 -13.18 10.05 16.95
C ALA A 224 -14.64 10.47 17.18
N LEU A 225 -15.53 10.24 16.21
CA LEU A 225 -16.96 10.53 16.35
C LEU A 225 -17.63 9.71 17.45
N VAL A 226 -17.29 8.42 17.57
CA VAL A 226 -17.83 7.54 18.62
C VAL A 226 -17.42 7.99 20.02
N ILE A 227 -16.18 8.47 20.19
CA ILE A 227 -15.70 8.93 21.51
C ILE A 227 -16.07 10.39 21.81
N ALA A 228 -16.47 11.19 20.81
CA ALA A 228 -16.74 12.61 20.99
C ALA A 228 -17.69 12.96 22.16
N PRO A 229 -18.83 12.26 22.37
CA PRO A 229 -19.72 12.54 23.51
C PRO A 229 -19.04 12.33 24.87
N LEU A 230 -18.03 11.46 24.94
CA LEU A 230 -17.30 11.15 26.17
C LEU A 230 -16.24 12.22 26.51
N LEU A 231 -15.91 13.10 25.55
CA LEU A 231 -14.88 14.15 25.71
C LEU A 231 -15.46 15.50 26.13
N VAL A 232 -16.78 15.69 26.00
CA VAL A 232 -17.51 16.93 26.34
C VAL A 232 -18.34 16.77 27.61
N GLY A 233 -18.47 15.54 28.12
CA GLY A 233 -19.19 15.20 29.34
C GLY A 233 -18.42 15.49 30.62
#